data_AF-A0A956D7T0-F1
#
_entry.id   AF-A0A956D7T0-F1
#
_cell.length_a   1.000
_cell.length_b   1.000
_cell.length_c   1.000
_cell.angle_alpha   90.00
_cell.angle_beta   90.00
_cell.angle_gamma   90.00
#
_symmetry.space_group_name_H-M   'P 1'
#
loop_
_entity.id
_entity.type
_entity.pdbx_description
1 polymer ?
#
loop_
_entity_poly.entity_id
_entity_poly.type
_entity_poly.pdbx_seq_one_letter_code
_entity_poly.pdbx_strand_id
1 'polypeptide(L)'
;GRVPFFVREGAIVPLRPRSTLTGFATEASAARTLTWLVWPSAESTSFVLHEGDTTITATASGSTVELSNVPETTVVRVRPRGAVESVTLSSAPLTRHADVAAFDAAESGYRVDAEGFVWVKVDTRESATIVLVPPR
;
A
#
# COMPACT_ATOMS: atom_id res chain seq x y z
N GLY A 1 -21.73 8.28 16.66
CA GLY A 1 -22.01 9.11 15.48
C GLY A 1 -21.16 8.63 14.32
N ARG A 2 -21.58 8.87 13.07
CA ARG A 2 -20.73 8.63 11.88
C ARG A 2 -20.13 9.97 11.46
N VAL A 3 -18.82 10.02 11.28
CA VAL A 3 -18.14 11.21 10.73
C VAL A 3 -17.94 10.96 9.24
N PRO A 4 -18.60 11.72 8.35
CA PRO A 4 -18.37 11.57 6.92
C PRO A 4 -16.95 12.01 6.59
N PHE A 5 -16.22 11.16 5.89
CA PHE A 5 -14.87 11.43 5.40
C PHE A 5 -14.76 10.94 3.96
N PHE A 6 -14.20 11.79 3.09
CA PHE A 6 -14.09 11.51 1.67
C PHE A 6 -12.64 11.68 1.26
N VAL A 7 -12.17 10.79 0.39
CA VAL A 7 -10.80 10.82 -0.13
C VAL A 7 -10.86 11.22 -1.60
N ARG A 8 -10.02 12.17 -1.98
CA ARG A 8 -9.90 12.63 -3.36
C ARG A 8 -9.18 11.55 -4.20
N GLU A 9 -9.60 11.39 -5.44
CA GLU A 9 -8.80 10.68 -6.44
C GLU A 9 -7.40 11.31 -6.56
N GLY A 10 -6.37 10.46 -6.63
CA GLY A 10 -4.96 10.85 -6.59
C GLY A 10 -4.38 10.97 -5.18
N ALA A 11 -5.17 10.75 -4.11
CA ALA A 11 -4.66 10.86 -2.76
C ALA A 11 -3.63 9.76 -2.42
N ILE A 12 -2.55 10.18 -1.77
CA ILE A 12 -1.55 9.34 -1.13
C ILE A 12 -1.48 9.79 0.33
N VAL A 13 -1.74 8.88 1.26
CA VAL A 13 -1.85 9.20 2.69
C VAL A 13 -0.97 8.25 3.49
N PRO A 14 0.19 8.71 4.01
CA PRO A 14 0.98 7.92 4.95
C PRO A 14 0.33 7.93 6.33
N LEU A 15 0.32 6.79 7.00
CA LEU A 15 -0.17 6.61 8.36
C LEU A 15 0.66 5.58 9.11
N ARG A 16 0.78 5.78 10.43
CA ARG A 16 1.21 4.76 11.39
C ARG A 16 0.06 4.37 12.30
N PRO A 17 -0.83 3.47 11.86
CA PRO A 17 -1.93 3.01 12.69
C PRO A 17 -1.39 2.36 13.97
N ARG A 18 -1.84 2.83 15.14
CA ARG A 18 -1.43 2.30 16.46
C ARG A 18 -2.42 1.27 17.04
N SER A 19 -3.47 0.96 16.29
CA SER A 19 -4.54 0.06 16.68
C SER A 19 -5.22 -0.51 15.44
N THR A 20 -5.79 -1.70 15.58
CA THR A 20 -6.62 -2.36 14.57
C THR A 20 -8.02 -1.73 14.43
N LEU A 21 -8.44 -0.89 15.39
CA LEU A 21 -9.79 -0.29 15.41
C LEU A 21 -10.13 0.56 14.18
N THR A 22 -9.13 1.12 13.51
CA THR A 22 -9.34 1.93 12.30
C THR A 22 -9.49 1.08 11.03
N GLY A 23 -9.22 -0.23 11.11
CA GLY A 23 -9.12 -1.11 9.96
C GLY A 23 -7.91 -0.81 9.06
N PHE A 24 -7.01 0.11 9.47
CA PHE A 24 -5.81 0.48 8.71
C PHE A 24 -4.58 -0.39 9.00
N ALA A 25 -4.66 -1.27 10.01
CA ALA A 25 -3.64 -2.23 10.35
C ALA A 25 -4.23 -3.55 10.84
N THR A 26 -3.39 -4.59 10.78
CA THR A 26 -3.56 -5.86 11.49
C THR A 26 -2.84 -5.80 12.84
N GLU A 27 -3.02 -6.82 13.68
CA GLU A 27 -2.23 -6.94 14.92
C GLU A 27 -0.72 -7.03 14.65
N ALA A 28 -0.33 -7.61 13.50
CA ALA A 28 1.06 -7.67 13.09
C ALA A 28 1.61 -6.30 12.72
N SER A 29 0.83 -5.48 11.99
CA SER A 29 1.31 -4.19 11.45
C SER A 29 1.05 -2.97 12.36
N ALA A 30 0.14 -3.08 13.34
CA ALA A 30 -0.19 -1.98 14.25
C ALA A 30 1.04 -1.53 15.07
N ALA A 31 1.29 -0.22 15.07
CA ALA A 31 2.43 0.46 15.70
C ALA A 31 3.82 0.02 15.21
N ARG A 32 3.92 -0.85 14.20
CA ARG A 32 5.18 -1.44 13.72
C ARG A 32 5.50 -1.14 12.27
N THR A 33 4.53 -0.65 11.49
CA THR A 33 4.65 -0.58 10.04
C THR A 33 4.08 0.74 9.53
N LEU A 34 4.86 1.44 8.70
CA LEU A 34 4.33 2.54 7.89
C LEU A 34 3.31 1.98 6.89
N THR A 35 2.14 2.60 6.82
CA THR A 35 1.09 2.25 5.87
C THR A 35 0.87 3.40 4.91
N TRP A 36 0.93 3.14 3.60
CA TRP A 36 0.55 4.10 2.57
C TRP A 36 -0.81 3.74 2.02
N LEU A 37 -1.81 4.59 2.24
CA LEU A 37 -3.09 4.47 1.53
C LEU A 37 -3.00 5.24 0.22
N VAL A 38 -3.40 4.60 -0.88
CA VAL A 38 -3.27 5.18 -2.22
C VAL A 38 -4.59 5.01 -2.98
N TRP A 39 -5.12 6.11 -3.50
CA TRP A 39 -6.23 6.14 -4.45
C TRP A 39 -5.69 6.70 -5.77
N PRO A 40 -5.13 5.87 -6.67
CA PRO A 40 -4.49 6.35 -7.88
C PRO A 40 -5.46 7.11 -8.80
N SER A 41 -4.96 8.18 -9.42
CA SER A 41 -5.62 8.84 -10.54
C SER A 41 -5.01 8.35 -11.86
N ALA A 42 -5.58 8.74 -13.02
CA ALA A 42 -4.90 8.52 -14.30
C ALA A 42 -3.64 9.40 -14.43
N GLU A 43 -3.67 10.57 -13.81
CA GLU A 43 -2.54 11.48 -13.71
C GLU A 43 -1.62 11.09 -12.54
N SER A 44 -0.35 11.43 -12.68
CA SER A 44 0.62 11.22 -11.61
C SER A 44 0.38 12.17 -10.44
N THR A 45 0.35 11.64 -9.23
CA THR A 45 0.38 12.41 -7.98
C THR A 45 1.53 11.95 -7.10
N SER A 46 2.01 12.84 -6.24
CA SER A 46 3.11 12.55 -5.33
C SER A 46 2.86 13.08 -3.93
N PHE A 47 3.41 12.39 -2.94
CA PHE A 47 3.46 12.82 -1.55
C PHE A 47 4.88 12.63 -1.01
N VAL A 48 5.42 13.66 -0.36
CA VAL A 48 6.73 13.62 0.30
C VAL A 48 6.49 13.49 1.81
N LEU A 49 6.78 12.32 2.36
CA LEU A 49 6.79 12.09 3.80
C LEU A 49 8.13 12.54 4.36
N HIS A 50 8.07 13.46 5.32
CA HIS A 50 9.21 13.83 6.16
C HIS A 50 9.07 13.14 7.51
N GLU A 51 10.07 12.35 7.88
CA GLU A 51 10.12 11.67 9.15
C GLU A 51 11.51 11.73 9.77
N GLY A 52 11.67 12.57 10.79
CA GLY A 52 12.99 12.94 11.28
C GLY A 52 13.84 13.48 10.13
N ASP A 53 15.02 12.90 9.94
CA ASP A 53 15.94 13.24 8.85
C ASP A 53 15.72 12.40 7.57
N THR A 54 14.74 11.49 7.58
CA THR A 54 14.41 10.65 6.42
C THR A 54 13.31 11.31 5.60
N THR A 55 13.47 11.28 4.27
CA THR A 55 12.43 11.68 3.32
C THR A 55 12.06 10.49 2.45
N ILE A 56 10.77 10.23 2.31
CA ILE A 56 10.24 9.20 1.40
C ILE A 56 9.26 9.88 0.45
N THR A 57 9.52 9.79 -0.85
CA THR A 57 8.60 10.23 -1.89
C THR A 57 7.80 9.03 -2.37
N ALA A 58 6.47 9.14 -2.27
CA ALA A 58 5.55 8.21 -2.88
C ALA A 58 4.92 8.87 -4.11
N THR A 59 4.94 8.18 -5.24
CA THR A 59 4.29 8.61 -6.49
C THR A 59 3.27 7.56 -6.91
N ALA A 60 2.12 7.97 -7.40
CA ALA A 60 1.10 7.05 -7.90
C ALA A 60 0.53 7.54 -9.23
N SER A 61 0.40 6.64 -10.20
CA SER A 61 -0.19 6.91 -11.51
C SER A 61 -0.81 5.65 -12.09
N GLY A 62 -2.09 5.71 -12.45
CA GLY A 62 -2.85 4.59 -13.02
C GLY A 62 -2.85 3.37 -12.09
N SER A 63 -2.10 2.34 -12.47
CA SER A 63 -1.92 1.10 -11.72
C SER A 63 -0.55 0.97 -11.04
N THR A 64 0.26 2.02 -11.04
CA THR A 64 1.63 2.02 -10.52
C THR A 64 1.73 2.87 -9.26
N VAL A 65 2.48 2.38 -8.28
CA VAL A 65 2.89 3.12 -7.09
C VAL A 65 4.40 2.96 -6.91
N GLU A 66 5.10 4.06 -6.75
CA GLU A 66 6.55 4.11 -6.55
C GLU A 66 6.85 4.69 -5.18
N LEU A 67 7.80 4.09 -4.46
CA LEU A 67 8.39 4.63 -3.24
C LEU A 67 9.88 4.85 -3.50
N SER A 68 10.39 6.04 -3.21
CA SER A 68 11.82 6.37 -3.40
C SER A 68 12.75 5.51 -2.56
N ASN A 69 12.28 5.04 -1.40
CA ASN A 69 12.99 4.19 -0.46
C ASN A 69 11.99 3.58 0.55
N VAL A 70 12.36 2.44 1.13
CA VAL A 70 11.53 1.72 2.10
C VAL A 70 12.38 1.33 3.33
N PRO A 71 12.64 2.27 4.26
CA PRO A 71 13.63 2.06 5.34
C PRO A 71 13.23 0.96 6.34
N GLU A 72 11.93 0.69 6.45
CA GLU A 72 11.33 -0.36 7.26
C GLU A 72 10.28 -1.10 6.44
N THR A 73 9.96 -2.35 6.84
CA THR A 73 8.85 -3.10 6.26
C THR A 73 7.60 -2.23 6.26
N THR A 74 7.00 -2.07 5.08
CA THR A 74 5.91 -1.11 4.83
C THR A 74 4.76 -1.83 4.15
N VAL A 75 3.53 -1.42 4.46
CA VAL A 75 2.33 -1.89 3.76
C VAL A 75 1.81 -0.78 2.85
N VAL A 76 1.65 -1.07 1.56
CA VAL A 76 0.99 -0.17 0.62
C VAL A 76 -0.40 -0.71 0.34
N ARG A 77 -1.44 0.07 0.66
CA ARG A 77 -2.84 -0.25 0.39
C ARG A 77 -3.35 0.60 -0.74
N VAL A 78 -3.55 -0.02 -1.89
CA VAL A 78 -4.01 0.66 -3.10
C VAL A 78 -5.49 0.37 -3.32
N ARG A 79 -6.30 1.42 -3.54
CA ARG A 79 -7.64 1.29 -4.09
C ARG A 79 -7.53 1.29 -5.62
N PRO A 80 -7.54 0.13 -6.29
CA PRO A 80 -7.35 0.09 -7.74
C PRO A 80 -8.53 0.76 -8.45
N ARG A 81 -8.26 1.29 -9.66
CA ARG A 81 -9.30 1.83 -10.56
C ARG A 81 -10.11 0.76 -11.28
N GLY A 82 -9.69 -0.51 -11.20
CA GLY A 82 -10.29 -1.64 -11.88
C GLY A 82 -9.89 -2.98 -11.25
N ALA A 83 -10.25 -4.08 -11.91
CA ALA A 83 -9.87 -5.41 -11.45
C ALA A 83 -8.34 -5.61 -11.49
N VAL A 84 -7.83 -6.40 -10.56
CA VAL A 84 -6.41 -6.74 -10.44
C VAL A 84 -6.29 -8.25 -10.47
N GLU A 85 -5.58 -8.78 -11.46
CA GLU A 85 -5.28 -10.22 -11.62
C GLU A 85 -4.00 -10.59 -10.87
N SER A 86 -2.98 -9.74 -10.96
CA SER A 86 -1.69 -9.97 -10.30
C SER A 86 -1.01 -8.66 -9.88
N VAL A 87 0.03 -8.78 -9.05
CA VAL A 87 0.82 -7.64 -8.57
C VAL A 87 2.29 -7.98 -8.73
N THR A 88 3.08 -7.01 -9.19
CA THR A 88 4.55 -7.10 -9.17
C THR A 88 5.15 -6.07 -8.23
N LEU A 89 6.27 -6.41 -7.61
CA LEU A 89 7.13 -5.51 -6.85
C LEU A 89 8.50 -5.45 -7.52
N SER A 90 8.87 -4.28 -8.02
CA SER A 90 10.13 -4.04 -8.75
C SER A 90 10.35 -5.10 -9.83
N SER A 91 9.33 -5.34 -10.66
CA SER A 91 9.22 -6.37 -11.71
C SER A 91 9.05 -7.83 -11.26
N ALA A 92 9.28 -8.16 -9.98
CA ALA A 92 9.10 -9.51 -9.48
C ALA A 92 7.61 -9.79 -9.16
N PRO A 93 7.01 -10.89 -9.65
CA PRO A 93 5.64 -11.23 -9.31
C PRO A 93 5.50 -11.56 -7.81
N LEU A 94 4.43 -11.08 -7.20
CA LEU A 94 4.12 -11.35 -5.79
C LEU A 94 3.11 -12.49 -5.64
N THR A 95 3.29 -13.28 -4.57
CA THR A 95 2.31 -14.28 -4.14
C THR A 95 1.06 -13.61 -3.58
N ARG A 96 -0.11 -14.06 -4.03
CA ARG A 96 -1.41 -13.65 -3.46
C ARG A 96 -1.73 -14.50 -2.23
N HIS A 97 -1.98 -13.85 -1.11
CA HIS A 97 -2.42 -14.47 0.14
C HIS A 97 -3.94 -14.42 0.27
N ALA A 98 -4.53 -15.53 0.70
CA ALA A 98 -5.98 -15.70 0.76
C ALA A 98 -6.63 -14.94 1.94
N ASP A 99 -5.90 -14.79 3.05
CA ASP A 99 -6.42 -14.21 4.28
C ASP A 99 -5.39 -13.33 5.02
N VAL A 100 -5.81 -12.78 6.17
CA VAL A 100 -4.98 -11.86 6.98
C VAL A 100 -3.79 -12.60 7.58
N ALA A 101 -4.02 -13.81 8.10
CA ALA A 101 -3.01 -14.55 8.82
C ALA A 101 -1.86 -14.98 7.89
N ALA A 102 -2.18 -15.48 6.70
CA ALA A 102 -1.20 -15.82 5.68
C ALA A 102 -0.40 -14.59 5.22
N PHE A 103 -1.10 -13.46 5.00
CA PHE A 103 -0.44 -12.20 4.64
C PHE A 103 0.49 -11.69 5.75
N ASP A 104 0.05 -11.74 7.01
CA ASP A 104 0.83 -11.28 8.16
C ASP A 104 2.08 -12.16 8.38
N ALA A 105 1.95 -13.48 8.24
CA ALA A 105 3.05 -14.43 8.42
C ALA A 105 4.09 -14.42 7.29
N ALA A 106 3.72 -14.00 6.09
CA ALA A 106 4.63 -13.99 4.93
C ALA A 106 5.62 -12.83 4.99
N GLU A 107 6.85 -13.04 4.50
CA GLU A 107 7.86 -11.98 4.37
C GLU A 107 7.48 -10.96 3.28
N SER A 108 6.85 -11.42 2.21
CA SER A 108 6.37 -10.60 1.11
C SER A 108 5.09 -11.17 0.50
N GLY A 109 4.45 -10.36 -0.34
CA GLY A 109 3.25 -10.76 -1.07
C GLY A 109 2.18 -9.68 -1.03
N TYR A 110 1.01 -10.03 -1.57
CA TYR A 110 -0.13 -9.15 -1.57
C TYR A 110 -1.40 -9.89 -1.19
N ARG A 111 -2.44 -9.14 -0.83
CA ARG A 111 -3.80 -9.66 -0.67
C ARG A 111 -4.81 -8.63 -1.18
N VAL A 112 -6.04 -9.07 -1.36
CA VAL A 112 -7.18 -8.18 -1.64
C VAL A 112 -8.16 -8.29 -0.48
N ASP A 113 -8.62 -7.17 0.08
CA ASP A 113 -9.65 -7.17 1.12
C ASP A 113 -11.07 -7.22 0.53
N ALA A 114 -12.08 -7.34 1.40
CA ALA A 114 -13.47 -7.44 0.98
C ALA A 114 -13.98 -6.16 0.30
N GLU A 115 -13.38 -5.02 0.65
CA GLU A 115 -13.67 -3.72 0.08
C GLU A 115 -12.99 -3.54 -1.29
N GLY A 116 -12.02 -4.39 -1.63
CA GLY A 116 -11.28 -4.40 -2.88
C GLY A 116 -10.04 -3.51 -2.88
N PHE A 117 -9.45 -3.21 -1.72
CA PHE A 117 -8.08 -2.69 -1.65
C PHE A 117 -7.08 -3.82 -1.85
N VAL A 118 -6.01 -3.51 -2.57
CA VAL A 118 -4.83 -4.37 -2.69
C VAL A 118 -3.82 -3.95 -1.63
N TRP A 119 -3.48 -4.86 -0.73
CA TRP A 119 -2.47 -4.65 0.30
C TRP A 119 -1.19 -5.33 -0.15
N VAL A 120 -0.09 -4.60 -0.20
CA VAL A 120 1.22 -5.07 -0.65
C VAL A 120 2.21 -4.91 0.48
N LYS A 121 2.88 -5.99 0.87
CA LYS A 121 3.98 -5.94 1.84
C LYS A 121 5.30 -5.69 1.10
N VAL A 122 5.99 -4.63 1.48
CA VAL A 122 7.25 -4.18 0.85
C VAL A 122 8.35 -4.18 1.89
N ASP A 123 9.41 -4.95 1.63
CA ASP A 123 10.59 -5.03 2.49
C ASP A 123 11.87 -5.15 1.64
N THR A 124 12.11 -4.15 0.80
CA THR A 124 13.29 -4.14 -0.10
C THR A 124 14.45 -3.30 0.42
N ARG A 125 14.22 -2.44 1.43
CA ARG A 125 15.20 -1.45 1.94
C ARG A 125 15.75 -0.46 0.90
N GLU A 126 15.15 -0.46 -0.28
CA GLU A 126 15.52 0.36 -1.43
C GLU A 126 14.25 1.00 -2.02
N SER A 127 14.37 1.66 -3.17
CA SER A 127 13.20 2.08 -3.95
C SER A 127 12.33 0.88 -4.33
N ALA A 128 11.02 1.08 -4.39
CA ALA A 128 10.05 0.05 -4.73
C ALA A 128 9.08 0.53 -5.79
N THR A 129 8.79 -0.32 -6.78
CA THR A 129 7.78 -0.05 -7.81
C THR A 129 6.72 -1.14 -7.77
N ILE A 130 5.52 -0.81 -7.32
CA ILE A 130 4.37 -1.70 -7.27
C ILE A 130 3.56 -1.47 -8.54
N VAL A 131 3.23 -2.55 -9.26
CA VAL A 131 2.35 -2.50 -10.42
C VAL A 131 1.18 -3.45 -10.22
N LEU A 132 -0.03 -2.92 -10.33
CA LEU A 132 -1.27 -3.71 -10.35
C LEU A 132 -1.59 -4.10 -11.80
N VAL A 133 -1.60 -5.40 -12.08
CA VAL A 133 -1.81 -5.92 -13.43
C VAL A 133 -3.29 -6.27 -13.59
N PRO A 134 -4.00 -5.68 -14.57
CA PRO A 134 -5.41 -6.00 -14.84
C PRO A 134 -5.55 -7.39 -15.50
N PRO A 135 -6.73 -8.02 -15.42
CA PRO A 135 -7.02 -9.23 -16.17
C PRO A 135 -6.95 -8.98 -17.68
N ARG A 136 -6.49 -9.99 -18.42
CA ARG A 136 -6.53 -10.01 -19.90
C ARG A 136 -7.93 -10.19 -20.45
#